data_AF-A0A372IST0-F1
#
_entry.id   AF-A0A372IST0-F1
#
_cell.length_a   1.000
_cell.length_b   1.000
_cell.length_c   1.000
_cell.angle_alpha   90.00
_cell.angle_beta   90.00
_cell.angle_gamma   90.00
#
_symmetry.space_group_name_H-M   'P 1'
#
loop_
_entity.id
_entity.type
_entity.pdbx_description
1 polymer ?
#
loop_
_entity_poly.entity_id
_entity_poly.type
_entity_poly.pdbx_seq_one_letter_code
_entity_poly.pdbx_strand_id
1 'polypeptide(L)'
;MKLLAKFNLLLIVVFGIGLALIAWNSRDFLMQNAQQQVTRQAELMAAGAKASRDYTEQEISPILEKTPEHHNTFLPQTIPFYAATVQFNRLRAQFPDYSYREATLNPTNLEDRATDWEADLIRYFRDHPSEQSRIGRRLSATGESLYLARPIVAEPDCLICHSNPQIAPPAMIHHYGRQHGFGWQPNEIIGAQIVSVPMSVPLALASRGFRQLIINLSVIFLATILLIDLGMYFIVIRPLAAVSRSADRISTGEMDLPPLPVKGKDEIAQVTASFNRMHTSLKKAMDMLSSDQE
;
A
#
# COMPACT_ATOMS: atom_id res chain seq x y z
N MET A 1 -6.78 43.69 9.72
CA MET A 1 -5.94 42.50 10.01
C MET A 1 -4.47 42.87 9.93
N LYS A 2 -3.65 42.54 10.94
CA LYS A 2 -2.19 42.76 10.93
C LYS A 2 -1.58 42.06 9.70
N LEU A 3 -0.50 42.62 9.12
CA LEU A 3 0.16 42.10 7.90
C LEU A 3 0.43 40.58 7.97
N LEU A 4 0.91 40.12 9.13
CA LEU A 4 1.21 38.71 9.41
C LEU A 4 -0.02 37.80 9.29
N ALA A 5 -1.21 38.27 9.68
CA ALA A 5 -2.44 37.48 9.58
C ALA A 5 -2.88 37.29 8.12
N LYS A 6 -2.73 38.32 7.27
CA LYS A 6 -3.01 38.21 5.83
C LYS A 6 -2.04 37.23 5.16
N PHE A 7 -0.77 37.31 5.54
CA PHE A 7 0.28 36.46 5.01
C PHE A 7 0.08 34.98 5.43
N ASN A 8 -0.21 34.72 6.71
CA ASN A 8 -0.47 33.38 7.19
C ASN A 8 -1.74 32.77 6.61
N LEU A 9 -2.78 33.56 6.38
CA LEU A 9 -3.97 33.09 5.66
C LEU A 9 -3.59 32.56 4.27
N LEU A 10 -2.76 33.30 3.52
CA LEU A 10 -2.32 32.88 2.19
C LEU A 10 -1.46 31.61 2.26
N LEU A 11 -0.51 31.52 3.21
CA LEU A 11 0.30 30.32 3.38
C LEU A 11 -0.54 29.08 3.73
N ILE A 12 -1.49 29.23 4.66
CA ILE A 12 -2.38 28.13 5.07
C ILE A 12 -3.21 27.65 3.88
N VAL A 13 -3.73 28.56 3.05
CA VAL A 13 -4.48 28.20 1.85
C VAL A 13 -3.60 27.43 0.86
N VAL A 14 -2.42 27.96 0.52
CA VAL A 14 -1.52 27.34 -0.45
C VAL A 14 -1.04 25.97 0.02
N PHE A 15 -0.54 25.87 1.26
CA PHE A 15 -0.10 24.60 1.83
C PHE A 15 -1.26 23.62 2.05
N GLY A 16 -2.44 24.12 2.44
CA GLY A 16 -3.64 23.31 2.60
C GLY A 16 -4.08 22.66 1.28
N ILE A 17 -4.08 23.43 0.19
CA ILE A 17 -4.36 22.90 -1.16
C ILE A 17 -3.31 21.87 -1.56
N GLY A 18 -2.02 22.17 -1.36
CA GLY A 18 -0.94 21.23 -1.65
C GLY A 18 -1.06 19.92 -0.88
N LEU A 19 -1.37 20.00 0.42
CA LEU A 19 -1.57 18.82 1.27
C LEU A 19 -2.79 18.00 0.83
N ALA A 20 -3.89 18.67 0.46
CA ALA A 20 -5.09 18.01 -0.03
C ALA A 20 -4.84 17.26 -1.35
N LEU A 21 -4.11 17.88 -2.29
CA LEU A 21 -3.74 17.26 -3.57
C LEU A 21 -2.84 16.04 -3.36
N ILE A 22 -1.81 16.17 -2.51
CA ILE A 22 -0.92 15.05 -2.17
C ILE A 22 -1.72 13.94 -1.47
N ALA A 23 -2.58 14.29 -0.52
CA ALA A 23 -3.39 13.31 0.21
C ALA A 23 -4.31 12.52 -0.73
N TRP A 24 -4.95 13.20 -1.68
CA TRP A 24 -5.81 12.54 -2.66
C TRP A 24 -5.01 11.58 -3.53
N ASN A 25 -3.94 12.07 -4.18
CA ASN A 25 -3.17 11.25 -5.12
C ASN A 25 -2.45 10.07 -4.43
N SER A 26 -1.82 10.32 -3.27
CA SER A 26 -1.06 9.30 -2.55
C SER A 26 -1.92 8.20 -1.95
N ARG A 27 -3.16 8.51 -1.52
CA ARG A 27 -4.07 7.49 -0.97
C ARG A 27 -4.39 6.43 -2.00
N ASP A 28 -4.82 6.84 -3.19
CA ASP A 28 -5.21 5.92 -4.24
C ASP A 28 -3.99 5.14 -4.76
N PHE A 29 -2.86 5.83 -4.94
CA PHE A 29 -1.60 5.20 -5.31
C PHE A 29 -1.17 4.11 -4.31
N LEU A 30 -1.16 4.41 -3.00
CA LEU A 30 -0.74 3.44 -1.98
C LEU A 30 -1.69 2.25 -1.88
N MET A 31 -3.00 2.48 -2.00
CA MET A 31 -4.00 1.41 -1.95
C MET A 31 -3.96 0.51 -3.18
N GLN A 32 -3.80 1.08 -4.38
CA GLN A 32 -3.64 0.31 -5.61
C GLN A 32 -2.35 -0.53 -5.60
N ASN A 33 -1.24 0.05 -5.14
CA ASN A 33 0.01 -0.69 -4.98
C ASN A 33 -0.14 -1.86 -3.99
N ALA A 34 -0.81 -1.65 -2.85
CA ALA A 34 -1.07 -2.73 -1.90
C ALA A 34 -1.88 -3.86 -2.51
N GLN A 35 -2.91 -3.56 -3.31
CA GLN A 35 -3.70 -4.58 -4.01
C GLN A 35 -2.86 -5.33 -5.04
N GLN A 36 -2.05 -4.63 -5.85
CA GLN A 36 -1.16 -5.27 -6.81
C GLN A 36 -0.11 -6.15 -6.12
N GLN A 37 0.40 -5.73 -4.96
CA GLN A 37 1.33 -6.53 -4.17
C GLN A 37 0.69 -7.85 -3.70
N VAL A 38 -0.56 -7.81 -3.21
CA VAL A 38 -1.31 -9.02 -2.83
C VAL A 38 -1.47 -9.96 -4.03
N THR A 39 -1.86 -9.42 -5.19
CA THR A 39 -2.02 -10.23 -6.41
C THR A 39 -0.71 -10.91 -6.82
N ARG A 40 0.40 -10.17 -6.84
CA ARG A 40 1.73 -10.73 -7.15
C ARG A 40 2.16 -11.80 -6.15
N GLN A 41 1.84 -11.64 -4.87
CA GLN A 41 2.09 -12.66 -3.86
C GLN A 41 1.29 -13.93 -4.15
N ALA A 42 0.01 -13.81 -4.51
CA ALA A 42 -0.82 -14.96 -4.87
C ALA A 42 -0.30 -15.67 -6.13
N GLU A 43 0.13 -14.91 -7.15
CA GLU A 43 0.74 -15.45 -8.37
C GLU A 43 2.06 -16.18 -8.07
N LEU A 44 2.92 -15.60 -7.23
CA LEU A 44 4.18 -16.23 -6.82
C LEU A 44 3.95 -17.52 -6.04
N MET A 45 2.96 -17.55 -5.15
CA MET A 45 2.57 -18.77 -4.43
C MET A 45 2.03 -19.83 -5.39
N ALA A 46 1.17 -19.44 -6.35
CA ALA A 46 0.66 -20.37 -7.36
C ALA A 46 1.79 -20.94 -8.24
N ALA A 47 2.76 -20.10 -8.61
CA ALA A 47 3.95 -20.52 -9.35
C ALA A 47 4.84 -21.45 -8.51
N GLY A 48 5.03 -21.16 -7.23
CA GLY A 48 5.77 -22.03 -6.30
C GLY A 48 5.10 -23.39 -6.11
N ALA A 49 3.76 -23.41 -5.97
CA ALA A 49 2.99 -24.64 -5.95
C ALA A 49 3.18 -25.45 -7.24
N LYS A 50 3.09 -24.80 -8.40
CA LYS A 50 3.35 -25.45 -9.69
C LYS A 50 4.77 -26.03 -9.75
N ALA A 51 5.79 -25.25 -9.38
CA ALA A 51 7.17 -25.72 -9.38
C ALA A 51 7.37 -26.94 -8.47
N SER A 52 6.72 -26.97 -7.30
CA SER A 52 6.74 -28.15 -6.43
C SER A 52 6.06 -29.37 -7.05
N ARG A 53 4.95 -29.17 -7.78
CA ARG A 53 4.26 -30.26 -8.49
C ARG A 53 5.14 -30.80 -9.60
N ASP A 54 5.65 -29.92 -10.47
CA ASP A 54 6.52 -30.25 -11.59
C ASP A 54 7.77 -31.01 -11.12
N TYR A 55 8.42 -30.57 -10.04
CA TYR A 55 9.57 -31.28 -9.46
C TYR A 55 9.21 -32.69 -8.99
N THR A 56 8.06 -32.82 -8.32
CA THR A 56 7.62 -34.13 -7.83
C THR A 56 7.35 -35.08 -9.00
N GLU A 57 6.63 -34.60 -10.01
CA GLU A 57 6.27 -35.38 -11.19
C GLU A 57 7.48 -35.80 -12.03
N GLN A 58 8.41 -34.87 -12.27
CA GLN A 58 9.53 -35.09 -13.20
C GLN A 58 10.73 -35.79 -12.55
N GLU A 59 10.97 -35.58 -11.26
CA GLU A 59 12.17 -36.08 -10.58
C GLU A 59 11.86 -37.11 -9.49
N ILE A 60 10.83 -36.90 -8.67
CA ILE A 60 10.58 -37.73 -7.48
C ILE A 60 9.76 -38.99 -7.80
N SER A 61 8.61 -38.83 -8.44
CA SER A 61 7.69 -39.93 -8.77
C SER A 61 8.38 -41.04 -9.56
N PRO A 62 9.18 -40.77 -10.61
CA PRO A 62 9.83 -41.82 -11.40
C PRO A 62 10.87 -42.64 -10.63
N ILE A 63 11.37 -42.13 -9.52
CA ILE A 63 12.31 -42.83 -8.63
C ILE A 63 11.53 -43.68 -7.63
N LEU A 64 10.55 -43.08 -6.96
CA LEU A 64 9.76 -43.73 -5.91
C LEU A 64 8.86 -44.83 -6.46
N GLU A 65 8.27 -44.66 -7.64
CA GLU A 65 7.42 -45.67 -8.28
C GLU A 65 8.17 -46.97 -8.60
N LYS A 66 9.50 -46.91 -8.77
CA LYS A 66 10.35 -48.09 -9.02
C LYS A 66 10.73 -48.83 -7.74
N THR A 67 10.40 -48.29 -6.57
CA THR A 67 10.77 -48.92 -5.29
C THR A 67 9.85 -50.11 -4.97
N PRO A 68 10.36 -51.19 -4.36
CA PRO A 68 9.52 -52.30 -3.92
C PRO A 68 8.42 -51.91 -2.92
N GLU A 69 8.65 -50.85 -2.15
CA GLU A 69 7.68 -50.33 -1.17
C GLU A 69 6.44 -49.76 -1.84
N HIS A 70 6.60 -49.02 -2.96
CA HIS A 70 5.48 -48.41 -3.68
C HIS A 70 4.42 -49.42 -4.16
N HIS A 71 4.83 -50.66 -4.42
CA HIS A 71 3.90 -51.71 -4.85
C HIS A 71 2.96 -52.19 -3.73
N ASN A 72 3.37 -52.06 -2.47
CA ASN A 72 2.64 -52.60 -1.32
C ASN A 72 2.03 -51.51 -0.42
N THR A 73 2.64 -50.33 -0.40
CA THR A 73 2.24 -49.20 0.42
C THR A 73 1.98 -48.00 -0.46
N PHE A 74 0.86 -47.30 -0.21
CA PHE A 74 0.61 -46.05 -0.90
C PHE A 74 1.60 -45.00 -0.40
N LEU A 75 2.42 -44.45 -1.31
CA LEU A 75 3.39 -43.40 -1.02
C LEU A 75 2.85 -42.06 -1.53
N PRO A 76 2.22 -41.21 -0.68
CA PRO A 76 1.68 -39.93 -1.13
C PRO A 76 2.71 -39.00 -1.79
N GLN A 77 4.00 -39.23 -1.51
CA GLN A 77 5.12 -38.48 -2.07
C GLN A 77 5.28 -38.66 -3.59
N THR A 78 4.66 -39.67 -4.21
CA THR A 78 4.60 -39.80 -5.67
C THR A 78 3.52 -38.94 -6.32
N ILE A 79 2.69 -38.27 -5.52
CA ILE A 79 1.56 -37.49 -6.01
C ILE A 79 1.93 -36.01 -6.05
N PRO A 80 2.01 -35.35 -7.23
CA PRO A 80 2.52 -33.99 -7.35
C PRO A 80 1.83 -32.96 -6.44
N PHE A 81 0.50 -33.02 -6.32
CA PHE A 81 -0.26 -32.07 -5.48
C PHE A 81 -0.01 -32.25 -3.98
N TYR A 82 0.38 -33.45 -3.53
CA TYR A 82 0.64 -33.73 -2.11
C TYR A 82 1.83 -32.91 -1.62
N ALA A 83 2.92 -32.85 -2.39
CA ALA A 83 4.11 -32.08 -2.02
C ALA A 83 3.79 -30.59 -1.88
N ALA A 84 3.04 -30.01 -2.84
CA ALA A 84 2.62 -28.62 -2.78
C ALA A 84 1.75 -28.34 -1.54
N THR A 85 0.73 -29.17 -1.32
CA THR A 85 -0.19 -29.02 -0.18
C THR A 85 0.52 -29.12 1.17
N VAL A 86 1.41 -30.11 1.35
CA VAL A 86 2.19 -30.28 2.58
C VAL A 86 3.13 -29.09 2.82
N GLN A 87 3.80 -28.58 1.78
CA GLN A 87 4.69 -27.42 1.91
C GLN A 87 3.91 -26.17 2.35
N PHE A 88 2.77 -25.88 1.73
CA PHE A 88 1.96 -24.73 2.14
C PHE A 88 1.28 -24.92 3.50
N ASN A 89 0.93 -26.15 3.89
CA ASN A 89 0.48 -26.44 5.25
C ASN A 89 1.57 -26.16 6.29
N ARG A 90 2.84 -26.42 5.97
CA ARG A 90 3.97 -26.02 6.82
C ARG A 90 4.19 -24.50 6.82
N LEU A 91 4.05 -23.85 5.67
CA LEU A 91 4.14 -22.38 5.55
C LEU A 91 3.14 -21.68 6.48
N ARG A 92 1.94 -22.25 6.62
CA ARG A 92 0.89 -21.74 7.51
C ARG A 92 1.27 -21.66 8.98
N ALA A 93 2.28 -22.42 9.43
CA ALA A 93 2.78 -22.28 10.80
C ALA A 93 3.37 -20.88 11.06
N GLN A 94 3.97 -20.24 10.04
CA GLN A 94 4.50 -18.88 10.12
C GLN A 94 3.54 -17.84 9.51
N PHE A 95 2.71 -18.26 8.56
CA PHE A 95 1.81 -17.40 7.79
C PHE A 95 0.37 -17.95 7.85
N PRO A 96 -0.33 -17.88 9.00
CA PRO A 96 -1.58 -18.61 9.25
C PRO A 96 -2.74 -18.21 8.34
N ASP A 97 -2.75 -16.96 7.87
CA ASP A 97 -3.78 -16.37 7.01
C ASP A 97 -3.59 -16.67 5.52
N TYR A 98 -2.44 -17.23 5.15
CA TYR A 98 -2.16 -17.66 3.79
C TYR A 98 -2.62 -19.09 3.63
N SER A 99 -3.21 -19.45 2.49
CA SER A 99 -3.56 -20.85 2.25
C SER A 99 -3.41 -21.25 0.80
N TYR A 100 -3.14 -22.53 0.62
CA TYR A 100 -3.14 -23.21 -0.66
C TYR A 100 -4.00 -24.46 -0.51
N ARG A 101 -4.93 -24.68 -1.43
CA ARG A 101 -5.76 -25.89 -1.49
C ARG A 101 -5.92 -26.31 -2.94
N GLU A 102 -5.93 -27.61 -3.18
CA GLU A 102 -6.40 -28.20 -4.44
C GLU A 102 -7.75 -28.86 -4.15
N ALA A 103 -8.81 -28.05 -4.23
CA ALA A 103 -10.15 -28.47 -3.85
C ALA A 103 -10.82 -29.20 -5.03
N THR A 104 -11.42 -30.36 -4.77
CA THR A 104 -12.13 -31.13 -5.80
C THR A 104 -13.53 -31.52 -5.34
N LEU A 105 -14.44 -31.72 -6.29
CA LEU A 105 -15.83 -32.08 -5.96
C LEU A 105 -15.95 -33.52 -5.43
N ASN A 106 -15.13 -34.42 -5.97
CA ASN A 106 -15.04 -35.82 -5.57
C ASN A 106 -13.57 -36.21 -5.39
N PRO A 107 -12.93 -35.85 -4.26
CA PRO A 107 -11.52 -36.16 -4.00
C PRO A 107 -11.32 -37.61 -3.60
N THR A 108 -10.07 -38.09 -3.71
CA THR A 108 -9.65 -39.33 -3.04
C THR A 108 -9.48 -39.12 -1.53
N ASN A 109 -8.77 -38.06 -1.13
CA ASN A 109 -8.65 -37.66 0.27
C ASN A 109 -9.76 -36.66 0.63
N LEU A 110 -10.60 -36.99 1.62
CA LEU A 110 -11.74 -36.15 2.00
C LEU A 110 -11.35 -34.77 2.54
N GLU A 111 -10.10 -34.57 2.98
CA GLU A 111 -9.59 -33.24 3.36
C GLU A 111 -9.56 -32.25 2.18
N ASP A 112 -9.46 -32.76 0.95
CA ASP A 112 -9.42 -32.00 -0.30
C ASP A 112 -10.82 -31.78 -0.89
N ARG A 113 -11.87 -32.17 -0.16
CA ARG A 113 -13.25 -31.93 -0.59
C ARG A 113 -13.50 -30.43 -0.64
N ALA A 114 -14.01 -29.97 -1.77
CA ALA A 114 -14.39 -28.59 -1.95
C ALA A 114 -15.47 -28.20 -0.94
N THR A 115 -15.23 -27.10 -0.25
CA THR A 115 -16.26 -26.34 0.48
C THR A 115 -17.21 -25.65 -0.50
N ASP A 116 -18.34 -25.14 -0.02
CA ASP A 116 -19.40 -24.61 -0.90
C ASP A 116 -18.90 -23.53 -1.88
N TRP A 117 -18.09 -22.58 -1.40
CA TRP A 117 -17.55 -21.51 -2.25
C TRP A 117 -16.44 -21.99 -3.20
N GLU A 118 -15.68 -23.01 -2.82
CA GLU A 118 -14.70 -23.64 -3.72
C GLU A 118 -15.44 -24.41 -4.82
N ALA A 119 -16.54 -25.07 -4.47
CA ALA A 119 -17.42 -25.74 -5.43
C ALA A 119 -18.07 -24.75 -6.41
N ASP A 120 -18.41 -23.53 -5.97
CA ASP A 120 -18.86 -22.45 -6.86
C ASP A 120 -17.79 -22.06 -7.87
N LEU A 121 -16.52 -21.96 -7.46
CA LEU A 121 -15.42 -21.69 -8.38
C LEU A 121 -15.22 -22.81 -9.39
N ILE A 122 -15.34 -24.07 -8.97
CA ILE A 122 -15.23 -25.24 -9.85
C ILE A 122 -16.38 -25.24 -10.87
N ARG A 123 -17.62 -24.99 -10.42
CA ARG A 123 -18.79 -24.84 -11.31
C ARG A 123 -18.59 -23.71 -12.30
N TYR A 124 -18.09 -22.57 -11.84
CA TYR A 124 -17.82 -21.45 -12.72
C TYR A 124 -16.84 -21.80 -13.84
N PHE A 125 -15.74 -22.50 -13.54
CA PHE A 125 -14.80 -22.94 -14.58
C PHE A 125 -15.42 -23.97 -15.53
N ARG A 126 -16.34 -24.84 -15.05
CA ARG A 126 -17.13 -25.74 -15.92
C ARG A 126 -18.01 -24.97 -16.90
N ASP A 127 -18.61 -23.88 -16.44
CA ASP A 127 -19.44 -23.01 -17.27
C ASP A 127 -18.60 -22.12 -18.21
N HIS A 128 -17.33 -21.89 -17.88
CA HIS A 128 -16.39 -21.03 -18.61
C HIS A 128 -15.06 -21.74 -18.89
N PRO A 129 -15.05 -22.83 -19.70
CA PRO A 129 -13.89 -23.72 -19.84
C PRO A 129 -12.68 -23.06 -20.51
N SER A 130 -12.84 -21.90 -21.16
CA SER A 130 -11.72 -21.11 -21.71
C SER A 130 -10.98 -20.29 -20.66
N GLU A 131 -11.56 -20.10 -19.46
CA GLU A 131 -10.93 -19.34 -18.40
C GLU A 131 -9.89 -20.16 -17.63
N GLN A 132 -8.63 -19.75 -17.76
CA GLN A 132 -7.50 -20.45 -17.15
C GLN A 132 -7.21 -20.00 -15.71
N SER A 133 -7.76 -18.86 -15.30
CA SER A 133 -7.61 -18.37 -13.93
C SER A 133 -8.70 -17.38 -13.57
N ARG A 134 -9.03 -17.32 -12.28
CA ARG A 134 -9.93 -16.32 -11.73
C ARG A 134 -9.32 -15.71 -10.47
N ILE A 135 -9.33 -14.39 -10.40
CA ILE A 135 -8.91 -13.64 -9.23
C ILE A 135 -10.13 -12.94 -8.66
N GLY A 136 -10.30 -13.01 -7.34
CA GLY A 136 -11.40 -12.34 -6.66
C GLY A 136 -11.07 -12.06 -5.21
N ARG A 137 -12.04 -11.49 -4.51
CA ARG A 137 -11.95 -11.17 -3.08
C ARG A 137 -13.07 -11.86 -2.35
N ARG A 138 -12.80 -12.25 -1.11
CA ARG A 138 -13.80 -12.83 -0.22
C ARG A 138 -13.50 -12.43 1.22
N LEU A 139 -14.53 -12.48 2.05
CA LEU A 139 -14.34 -12.47 3.49
C LEU A 139 -13.91 -13.87 3.95
N SER A 140 -12.85 -13.91 4.75
CA SER A 140 -12.38 -15.08 5.49
C SER A 140 -12.57 -14.85 6.99
N ALA A 141 -12.25 -15.84 7.81
CA ALA A 141 -12.30 -15.72 9.27
C ALA A 141 -11.39 -14.61 9.82
N THR A 142 -10.35 -14.21 9.08
CA THR A 142 -9.35 -13.22 9.51
C THR A 142 -9.43 -11.90 8.74
N GLY A 143 -10.48 -11.71 7.94
CA GLY A 143 -10.78 -10.48 7.22
C GLY A 143 -10.87 -10.70 5.72
N GLU A 144 -10.73 -9.62 4.95
CA GLU A 144 -10.74 -9.71 3.49
C GLU A 144 -9.49 -10.45 2.98
N SER A 145 -9.70 -11.43 2.12
CA SER A 145 -8.67 -12.20 1.44
C SER A 145 -8.87 -12.10 -0.05
N LEU A 146 -7.77 -11.95 -0.78
CA LEU A 146 -7.73 -12.19 -2.22
C LEU A 146 -7.59 -13.69 -2.43
N TYR A 147 -8.27 -14.22 -3.44
CA TYR A 147 -8.02 -15.56 -3.94
C TYR A 147 -7.59 -15.52 -5.40
N LEU A 148 -6.70 -16.45 -5.76
CA LEU A 148 -6.35 -16.78 -7.13
C LEU A 148 -6.67 -18.25 -7.33
N ALA A 149 -7.57 -18.54 -8.26
CA ALA A 149 -8.02 -19.88 -8.58
C ALA A 149 -7.61 -20.26 -10.02
N ARG A 150 -7.25 -21.53 -10.24
CA ARG A 150 -7.03 -22.13 -11.56
C ARG A 150 -7.77 -23.46 -11.63
N PRO A 151 -8.41 -23.82 -12.75
CA PRO A 151 -9.10 -25.09 -12.87
C PRO A 151 -8.11 -26.26 -12.86
N ILE A 152 -8.54 -27.39 -12.32
CA ILE A 152 -7.84 -28.68 -12.43
C ILE A 152 -8.64 -29.53 -13.41
N VAL A 153 -8.02 -29.83 -14.54
CA VAL A 153 -8.60 -30.63 -15.62
C VAL A 153 -8.14 -32.08 -15.45
N ALA A 154 -9.05 -33.04 -15.62
CA ALA A 154 -8.74 -34.46 -15.66
C ALA A 154 -8.07 -34.82 -17.00
N GLU A 155 -6.76 -34.60 -17.04
CA GLU A 155 -5.89 -35.01 -18.13
C GLU A 155 -5.74 -36.55 -18.16
N PRO A 156 -5.25 -37.14 -19.27
CA PRO A 156 -5.14 -38.60 -19.41
C PRO A 156 -4.43 -39.30 -18.26
N ASP A 157 -3.38 -38.69 -17.70
CA ASP A 157 -2.61 -39.27 -16.61
C ASP A 157 -3.40 -39.34 -15.29
N CYS A 158 -4.37 -38.43 -15.07
CA CYS A 158 -5.28 -38.51 -13.94
C CYS A 158 -6.15 -39.77 -14.00
N LEU A 159 -6.53 -40.20 -15.21
CA LEU A 159 -7.44 -41.31 -15.43
C LEU A 159 -6.80 -42.68 -15.20
N ILE A 160 -5.47 -42.75 -15.11
CA ILE A 160 -4.74 -43.97 -14.73
C ILE A 160 -5.21 -44.44 -13.33
N CYS A 161 -5.44 -43.50 -12.42
CA CYS A 161 -5.86 -43.79 -11.05
C CYS A 161 -7.35 -43.49 -10.79
N HIS A 162 -7.92 -42.47 -11.43
CA HIS A 162 -9.24 -41.92 -11.06
C HIS A 162 -10.39 -42.29 -12.01
N SER A 163 -10.16 -43.11 -13.03
CA SER A 163 -11.24 -43.56 -13.92
C SER A 163 -12.18 -44.56 -13.26
N ASN A 164 -11.69 -45.77 -12.95
CA ASN A 164 -12.46 -46.86 -12.34
C ASN A 164 -11.65 -47.51 -11.20
N PRO A 165 -12.25 -47.73 -10.01
CA PRO A 165 -11.55 -48.34 -8.88
C PRO A 165 -11.04 -49.78 -9.13
N GLN A 166 -11.48 -50.45 -10.20
CA GLN A 166 -10.97 -51.79 -10.58
C GLN A 166 -9.58 -51.75 -11.21
N ILE A 167 -9.20 -50.64 -11.85
CA ILE A 167 -7.90 -50.48 -12.52
C ILE A 167 -6.95 -49.56 -11.75
N ALA A 168 -7.44 -48.88 -10.72
CA ALA A 168 -6.65 -48.05 -9.85
C ALA A 168 -5.57 -48.87 -9.08
N PRO A 169 -4.43 -48.25 -8.72
CA PRO A 169 -3.37 -48.93 -7.98
C PRO A 169 -3.88 -49.62 -6.69
N PRO A 170 -3.56 -50.91 -6.45
CA PRO A 170 -4.04 -51.64 -5.26
C PRO A 170 -3.68 -50.95 -3.94
N ALA A 171 -2.48 -50.37 -3.86
CA ALA A 171 -2.01 -49.64 -2.69
C ALA A 171 -2.90 -48.41 -2.37
N MET A 172 -3.32 -47.66 -3.40
CA MET A 172 -4.24 -46.53 -3.25
C MET A 172 -5.61 -46.99 -2.74
N ILE A 173 -6.14 -48.08 -3.31
CA ILE A 173 -7.42 -48.66 -2.88
C ILE A 173 -7.35 -49.15 -1.43
N HIS A 174 -6.24 -49.78 -1.03
CA HIS A 174 -6.06 -50.24 0.34
C HIS A 174 -6.05 -49.07 1.34
N HIS A 175 -5.45 -47.94 0.96
CA HIS A 175 -5.31 -46.78 1.83
C HIS A 175 -6.58 -45.91 1.89
N TYR A 176 -7.18 -45.56 0.74
CA TYR A 176 -8.31 -44.62 0.66
C TYR A 176 -9.67 -45.27 0.40
N GLY A 177 -9.70 -46.57 0.09
CA GLY A 177 -10.92 -47.27 -0.29
C GLY A 177 -11.35 -47.03 -1.74
N ARG A 178 -12.58 -47.45 -2.05
CA ARG A 178 -13.13 -47.50 -3.42
C ARG A 178 -14.29 -46.52 -3.66
N GLN A 179 -14.66 -45.72 -2.65
CA GLN A 179 -15.91 -44.96 -2.65
C GLN A 179 -15.78 -43.57 -3.30
N HIS A 180 -14.64 -42.91 -3.16
CA HIS A 180 -14.44 -41.51 -3.55
C HIS A 180 -13.23 -41.38 -4.47
N GLY A 181 -13.16 -40.31 -5.26
CA GLY A 181 -12.01 -40.05 -6.13
C GLY A 181 -11.96 -40.91 -7.38
N PHE A 182 -13.10 -41.41 -7.85
CA PHE A 182 -13.21 -42.18 -9.10
C PHE A 182 -14.33 -41.64 -9.99
N GLY A 183 -14.38 -42.12 -11.23
CA GLY A 183 -15.42 -41.78 -12.22
C GLY A 183 -15.17 -40.48 -12.98
N TRP A 184 -13.96 -39.90 -12.85
CA TRP A 184 -13.59 -38.68 -13.58
C TRP A 184 -13.63 -38.93 -15.09
N GLN A 185 -14.15 -37.96 -15.84
CA GLN A 185 -14.21 -38.03 -17.30
C GLN A 185 -13.02 -37.31 -17.95
N PRO A 186 -12.56 -37.75 -19.14
CA PRO A 186 -11.50 -37.04 -19.87
C PRO A 186 -11.86 -35.58 -20.11
N ASN A 187 -10.92 -34.68 -19.84
CA ASN A 187 -11.06 -33.22 -19.96
C ASN A 187 -12.14 -32.59 -19.06
N GLU A 188 -12.62 -33.30 -18.04
CA GLU A 188 -13.53 -32.73 -17.04
C GLU A 188 -12.78 -31.82 -16.09
N ILE A 189 -13.37 -30.67 -15.73
CA ILE A 189 -12.86 -29.84 -14.64
C ILE A 189 -13.31 -30.46 -13.32
N ILE A 190 -12.41 -31.17 -12.65
CA ILE A 190 -12.69 -31.95 -11.44
C ILE A 190 -12.50 -31.13 -10.15
N GLY A 191 -11.77 -30.02 -10.26
CA GLY A 191 -11.40 -29.22 -9.10
C GLY A 191 -10.81 -27.86 -9.48
N ALA A 192 -10.28 -27.18 -8.46
CA ALA A 192 -9.58 -25.92 -8.60
C ALA A 192 -8.39 -25.86 -7.63
N GLN A 193 -7.26 -25.40 -8.14
CA GLN A 193 -6.13 -24.94 -7.36
C GLN A 193 -6.45 -23.54 -6.85
N ILE A 194 -6.43 -23.32 -5.54
CA ILE A 194 -6.85 -22.07 -4.93
C ILE A 194 -5.78 -21.58 -3.96
N VAL A 195 -5.22 -20.42 -4.26
CA VAL A 195 -4.36 -19.64 -3.37
C VAL A 195 -5.21 -18.57 -2.69
N SER A 196 -5.09 -18.42 -1.38
CA SER A 196 -5.68 -17.30 -0.63
C SER A 196 -4.59 -16.51 0.09
N VAL A 197 -4.63 -15.19 -0.07
CA VAL A 197 -3.67 -14.24 0.50
C VAL A 197 -4.43 -13.14 1.26
N PRO A 198 -4.07 -12.84 2.52
CA PRO A 198 -4.74 -11.81 3.31
C PRO A 198 -4.51 -10.42 2.72
N MET A 199 -5.58 -9.64 2.60
CA MET A 199 -5.50 -8.24 2.18
C MET A 199 -5.31 -7.29 3.37
N SER A 200 -5.66 -7.72 4.58
CA SER A 200 -5.60 -6.92 5.79
C SER A 200 -4.18 -6.39 6.06
N VAL A 201 -3.15 -7.21 5.87
CA VAL A 201 -1.75 -6.83 6.16
C VAL A 201 -1.25 -5.75 5.19
N PRO A 202 -1.30 -5.92 3.85
CA PRO A 202 -0.80 -4.89 2.92
C PRO A 202 -1.65 -3.61 2.94
N LEU A 203 -2.97 -3.73 3.10
CA LEU A 203 -3.85 -2.55 3.21
C LEU A 203 -3.61 -1.77 4.51
N ALA A 204 -3.37 -2.45 5.63
CA ALA A 204 -3.00 -1.79 6.88
C ALA A 204 -1.61 -1.12 6.79
N LEU A 205 -0.67 -1.73 6.07
CA LEU A 205 0.63 -1.11 5.79
C LEU A 205 0.47 0.15 4.93
N ALA A 206 -0.30 0.10 3.84
CA ALA A 206 -0.59 1.26 3.01
C ALA A 206 -1.29 2.38 3.79
N SER A 207 -2.26 2.03 4.63
CA SER A 207 -2.97 2.99 5.49
C SER A 207 -2.05 3.66 6.51
N ARG A 208 -1.15 2.87 7.13
CA ARG A 208 -0.14 3.41 8.06
C ARG A 208 0.87 4.29 7.35
N GLY A 209 1.36 3.87 6.18
CA GLY A 209 2.28 4.64 5.34
C GLY A 209 1.68 5.98 4.91
N PHE A 210 0.42 5.96 4.47
CA PHE A 210 -0.34 7.17 4.13
C PHE A 210 -0.45 8.12 5.33
N ARG A 211 -0.87 7.61 6.49
CA ARG A 211 -0.98 8.43 7.71
C ARG A 211 0.37 9.04 8.10
N GLN A 212 1.44 8.26 8.03
CA GLN A 212 2.79 8.74 8.36
C GLN A 212 3.24 9.83 7.38
N LEU A 213 2.97 9.65 6.08
CA LEU A 213 3.26 10.67 5.06
C LEU A 213 2.56 11.99 5.38
N ILE A 214 1.26 11.96 5.68
CA ILE A 214 0.49 13.16 6.01
C ILE A 214 0.97 13.82 7.30
N ILE A 215 1.30 13.04 8.34
CA ILE A 215 1.86 13.57 9.58
C ILE A 215 3.20 14.27 9.31
N ASN A 216 4.12 13.62 8.59
CA ASN A 216 5.43 14.17 8.28
C ASN A 216 5.31 15.48 7.46
N LEU A 217 4.45 15.49 6.42
CA LEU A 217 4.22 16.68 5.61
C LEU A 217 3.59 17.81 6.42
N SER A 218 2.63 17.50 7.29
CA SER A 218 2.00 18.48 8.19
C SER A 218 3.05 19.11 9.12
N VAL A 219 3.92 18.30 9.71
CA VAL A 219 5.00 18.79 10.59
C VAL A 219 5.96 19.70 9.83
N ILE A 220 6.40 19.30 8.64
CA ILE A 220 7.28 20.10 7.78
C ILE A 220 6.62 21.43 7.40
N PHE A 221 5.34 21.41 7.06
CA PHE A 221 4.59 22.63 6.71
C PHE A 221 4.46 23.58 7.91
N LEU A 222 4.12 23.07 9.09
CA LEU A 222 4.05 23.88 10.31
C LEU A 222 5.41 24.49 10.66
N ALA A 223 6.49 23.70 10.57
CA ALA A 223 7.84 24.20 10.79
C ALA A 223 8.22 25.29 9.76
N THR A 224 7.84 25.10 8.50
CA THR A 224 8.10 26.07 7.43
C THR A 224 7.36 27.39 7.67
N ILE A 225 6.06 27.33 8.02
CA ILE A 225 5.27 28.51 8.37
C ILE A 225 5.92 29.25 9.54
N LEU A 226 6.30 28.53 10.61
CA LEU A 226 6.96 29.13 11.78
C LEU A 226 8.27 29.84 11.41
N LEU A 227 9.11 29.21 10.59
CA LEU A 227 10.37 29.81 10.15
C LEU A 227 10.15 31.06 9.29
N ILE A 228 9.18 31.02 8.38
CA ILE A 228 8.83 32.19 7.57
C ILE A 228 8.25 33.31 8.45
N ASP A 229 7.39 32.99 9.41
CA ASP A 229 6.83 33.95 10.37
C ASP A 229 7.92 34.63 11.20
N LEU A 230 8.89 33.85 11.67
CA LEU A 230 10.04 34.35 12.41
C LEU A 230 10.86 35.31 11.54
N GLY A 231 11.15 34.91 10.30
CA GLY A 231 11.84 35.74 9.31
C GLY A 231 11.08 37.03 9.00
N MET A 232 9.80 36.93 8.67
CA MET A 232 8.92 38.07 8.39
C MET A 232 8.84 39.04 9.57
N TYR A 233 8.73 38.52 10.79
CA TYR A 233 8.68 39.34 11.99
C TYR A 233 9.97 40.13 12.21
N PHE A 234 11.13 39.47 12.15
CA PHE A 234 12.41 40.12 12.45
C PHE A 234 12.96 40.97 11.30
N ILE A 235 12.77 40.54 10.06
CA ILE A 235 13.34 41.20 8.87
C ILE A 235 12.43 42.33 8.38
N VAL A 236 11.11 42.16 8.42
CA VAL A 236 10.17 43.11 7.78
C VAL A 236 9.33 43.86 8.81
N ILE A 237 8.57 43.15 9.65
CA ILE A 237 7.55 43.79 10.51
C ILE A 237 8.19 44.65 11.59
N ARG A 238 9.21 44.15 12.29
CA ARG A 238 9.84 44.88 13.41
C ARG A 238 10.55 46.16 12.96
N PRO A 239 11.37 46.19 11.88
CA PRO A 239 11.97 47.42 11.38
C PRO A 239 10.92 48.41 10.85
N LEU A 240 9.94 47.94 10.09
CA LEU A 240 8.91 48.82 9.53
C LEU A 240 8.03 49.43 10.63
N ALA A 241 7.72 48.68 11.70
CA ALA A 241 7.04 49.19 12.87
C ALA A 241 7.88 50.20 13.68
N ALA A 242 9.22 50.15 13.59
CA ALA A 242 10.08 51.19 14.18
C ALA A 242 9.99 52.49 13.37
N VAL A 243 10.08 52.40 12.03
CA VAL A 243 9.91 53.56 11.13
C VAL A 243 8.53 54.20 11.31
N SER A 244 7.46 53.39 11.30
CA SER A 244 6.09 53.88 11.46
C SER A 244 5.87 54.58 12.81
N ARG A 245 6.44 54.06 13.91
CA ARG A 245 6.32 54.70 15.23
C ARG A 245 7.11 56.02 15.32
N SER A 246 8.29 56.10 14.73
CA SER A 246 9.03 57.37 14.69
C SER A 246 8.33 58.41 13.82
N ALA A 247 7.75 57.99 12.69
CA ALA A 247 6.96 58.87 11.83
C ALA A 247 5.74 59.45 12.57
N ASP A 248 5.02 58.62 13.33
CA ASP A 248 3.86 59.03 14.12
C ASP A 248 4.24 60.11 15.15
N ARG A 249 5.31 59.88 15.91
CA ARG A 249 5.84 60.85 16.91
C ARG A 249 6.26 62.19 16.29
N ILE A 250 6.95 62.16 15.15
CA ILE A 250 7.34 63.38 14.42
C ILE A 250 6.09 64.13 13.95
N SER A 251 5.06 63.42 13.48
CA SER A 251 3.81 64.05 13.02
C SER A 251 3.04 64.74 14.15
N THR A 252 3.22 64.28 15.39
CA THR A 252 2.66 64.91 16.60
C THR A 252 3.53 66.04 17.18
N GLY A 253 4.64 66.40 16.51
CA GLY A 253 5.48 67.54 16.88
C GLY A 253 6.77 67.18 17.65
N GLU A 254 7.05 65.89 17.90
CA GLU A 254 8.32 65.48 18.50
C GLU A 254 9.44 65.46 17.45
N MET A 255 10.02 66.63 17.17
CA MET A 255 11.00 66.80 16.08
C MET A 255 12.42 66.34 16.44
N ASP A 256 12.73 66.19 17.73
CA ASP A 256 14.09 65.95 18.22
C ASP A 256 14.37 64.47 18.55
N LEU A 257 14.05 63.59 17.60
CA LEU A 257 14.29 62.15 17.72
C LEU A 257 15.64 61.75 17.09
N PRO A 258 16.38 60.79 17.68
CA PRO A 258 17.58 60.26 17.05
C PRO A 258 17.24 59.52 15.75
N PRO A 259 18.15 59.54 14.74
CA PRO A 259 17.93 58.84 13.49
C PRO A 259 17.84 57.33 13.72
N LEU A 260 16.97 56.66 12.97
CA LEU A 260 16.81 55.22 13.07
C LEU A 260 18.05 54.49 12.51
N PRO A 261 18.49 53.38 13.13
CA PRO A 261 19.66 52.65 12.66
C PRO A 261 19.38 52.00 11.31
N VAL A 262 20.15 52.38 10.28
CA VAL A 262 20.10 51.75 8.96
C VAL A 262 21.00 50.53 8.98
N LYS A 263 20.41 49.33 8.99
CA LYS A 263 21.13 48.05 8.94
C LYS A 263 20.77 47.30 7.67
N GLY A 264 21.76 46.75 6.99
CA GLY A 264 21.56 45.95 5.77
C GLY A 264 21.63 46.78 4.48
N LYS A 265 21.25 46.14 3.37
CA LYS A 265 21.24 46.70 2.01
C LYS A 265 19.93 46.38 1.25
N ASP A 266 18.90 45.95 1.97
CA ASP A 266 17.59 45.62 1.41
C ASP A 266 16.69 46.86 1.29
N GLU A 267 15.49 46.66 0.75
CA GLU A 267 14.48 47.69 0.57
C GLU A 267 14.07 48.33 1.91
N ILE A 268 14.12 47.58 3.01
CA ILE A 268 13.81 48.09 4.35
C ILE A 268 14.89 49.07 4.83
N ALA A 269 16.17 48.77 4.59
CA ALA A 269 17.26 49.68 4.85
C ALA A 269 17.15 50.96 4.01
N GLN A 270 16.79 50.84 2.73
CA GLN A 270 16.60 51.97 1.83
C GLN A 270 15.44 52.88 2.26
N VAL A 271 14.32 52.30 2.69
CA VAL A 271 13.17 53.03 3.25
C VAL A 271 13.57 53.75 4.54
N THR A 272 14.29 53.06 5.44
CA THR A 272 14.77 53.65 6.70
C THR A 272 15.71 54.83 6.46
N ALA A 273 16.64 54.70 5.50
CA ALA A 273 17.55 55.78 5.12
C ALA A 273 16.82 56.97 4.49
N SER A 274 15.84 56.71 3.63
CA SER A 274 15.03 57.76 3.01
C SER A 274 14.16 58.48 4.05
N PHE A 275 13.61 57.76 5.02
CA PHE A 275 12.89 58.33 6.15
C PHE A 275 13.77 59.26 7.00
N ASN A 276 14.99 58.83 7.37
CA ASN A 276 15.92 59.67 8.13
C ASN A 276 16.28 60.98 7.40
N ARG A 277 16.47 60.91 6.08
CA ARG A 277 16.73 62.11 5.25
C ARG A 277 15.54 63.06 5.24
N MET A 278 14.32 62.53 5.06
CA MET A 278 13.09 63.32 5.10
C MET A 278 12.90 64.02 6.45
N HIS A 279 13.08 63.29 7.56
CA HIS A 279 12.99 63.85 8.92
C HIS A 279 13.99 65.00 9.13
N THR A 280 15.24 64.82 8.69
CA THR A 280 16.28 65.85 8.78
C THR A 280 15.90 67.11 8.00
N SER A 281 15.38 66.96 6.77
CA SER A 281 14.94 68.08 5.95
C SER A 281 13.75 68.82 6.55
N LEU A 282 12.76 68.08 7.08
CA LEU A 282 11.59 68.67 7.74
C LEU A 282 11.98 69.44 9.00
N LYS A 283 12.87 68.88 9.84
CA LYS A 283 13.38 69.56 11.03
C LYS A 283 14.02 70.90 10.66
N LYS A 284 14.92 70.91 9.68
CA LYS A 284 15.55 72.15 9.20
C LYS A 284 14.54 73.18 8.69
N ALA A 285 13.53 72.75 7.94
CA ALA A 285 12.50 73.66 7.43
C ALA A 285 11.67 74.28 8.56
N MET A 286 11.32 73.49 9.59
CA MET A 286 10.61 73.98 10.77
C MET A 286 11.47 74.95 11.59
N ASP A 287 12.76 74.64 11.79
CA ASP A 287 13.69 75.52 12.49
C ASP A 287 13.80 76.90 11.79
N MET A 288 13.90 76.90 10.45
CA MET A 288 13.93 78.14 9.64
C MET A 288 12.65 78.98 9.79
N LEU A 289 11.47 78.34 9.79
CA LEU A 289 10.20 79.04 9.99
C LEU A 289 10.08 79.64 11.39
N SER A 290 10.62 78.97 12.41
CA SER A 290 10.64 79.53 13.77
C SER A 290 11.63 80.67 13.94
N SER A 291 12.76 80.67 13.22
CA SER A 291 13.76 81.75 13.29
C SER A 291 13.34 83.02 12.54
N ASP A 292 12.41 82.92 11.57
CA ASP A 292 11.88 84.07 10.82
C ASP A 292 10.70 84.77 11.55
N GLN A 293 10.25 84.25 12.71
CA GLN A 293 9.16 84.81 13.53
C GLN A 293 9.63 85.56 14.79
N GLU A 294 10.94 85.64 15.05
CA GLU A 294 11.56 86.52 16.06
C GLU A 294 12.09 87.82 15.43
#